data_AF-F0M414-F1
#
_entry.id   AF-F0M414-F1
#
_cell.length_a   1.000
_cell.length_b   1.000
_cell.length_c   1.000
_cell.angle_alpha   90.00
_cell.angle_beta   90.00
_cell.angle_gamma   90.00
#
_symmetry.space_group_name_H-M   'P 1'
#
loop_
_entity.id
_entity.type
_entity.pdbx_description
1 polymer ?
#
loop_
_entity_poly.entity_id
_entity_poly.type
_entity_poly.pdbx_seq_one_letter_code
_entity_poly.pdbx_strand_id
1 'polypeptide(L)'
;MGFDPNEPEQRRQLRAAMKAADISLSELWLKYFGLSGDAGEYEVEAYLQGLLSLPPMQRDLLALAANELIDDLPRPRAPYSDDFDGGTESGSDGSAASEDGSGRQADADE
;
A
#
# COMPACT_ATOMS: atom_id res chain seq x y z
N MET A 1 31.97 21.56 7.53
CA MET A 1 31.53 20.89 6.30
C MET A 1 31.62 19.39 6.54
N GLY A 2 30.54 18.81 7.04
CA GLY A 2 30.49 17.40 7.42
C GLY A 2 30.02 16.58 6.23
N PHE A 3 30.96 15.95 5.54
CA PHE A 3 30.63 14.83 4.68
C PHE A 3 30.16 13.71 5.61
N ASP A 4 28.87 13.39 5.60
CA ASP A 4 28.36 12.29 6.40
C ASP A 4 28.88 10.99 5.79
N PRO A 5 29.66 10.18 6.52
CA PRO A 5 30.25 8.95 5.97
C PRO A 5 29.15 7.95 5.55
N ASN A 6 27.95 8.10 6.08
CA ASN A 6 26.80 7.24 5.82
C ASN A 6 25.98 7.67 4.60
N GLU A 7 26.20 8.86 4.05
CA GLU A 7 25.47 9.36 2.88
C GLU A 7 25.46 8.40 1.68
N PRO A 8 26.60 7.83 1.22
CA PRO A 8 26.60 6.92 0.09
C PRO A 8 25.81 5.64 0.38
N GLU A 9 25.82 5.18 1.63
CA GLU A 9 25.09 3.99 2.07
C GLU A 9 23.57 4.27 2.13
N GLN A 10 23.17 5.39 2.72
CA GLN A 10 21.77 5.86 2.77
C GLN A 10 21.20 6.01 1.35
N ARG A 11 21.95 6.66 0.45
CA ARG A 11 21.58 6.79 -0.96
C ARG A 11 21.41 5.44 -1.65
N ARG A 12 22.33 4.49 -1.41
CA ARG A 12 22.26 3.16 -2.01
C ARG A 12 21.01 2.42 -1.56
N GLN A 13 20.70 2.47 -0.26
CA GLN A 13 19.50 1.84 0.30
C GLN A 13 18.22 2.49 -0.23
N LEU A 14 18.17 3.82 -0.30
CA LEU A 14 17.05 4.56 -0.89
C LEU A 14 16.79 4.12 -2.33
N ARG A 15 17.83 4.04 -3.17
CA ARG A 15 17.69 3.56 -4.56
C ARG A 15 17.25 2.10 -4.64
N ALA A 16 17.71 1.26 -3.74
CA ALA A 16 17.27 -0.13 -3.68
C ALA A 16 15.78 -0.24 -3.32
N ALA A 17 15.33 0.54 -2.34
CA ALA A 17 13.93 0.61 -1.92
C ALA A 17 13.02 1.12 -3.05
N MET A 18 13.42 2.20 -3.74
CA MET A 18 12.68 2.70 -4.91
C MET A 18 12.53 1.62 -5.99
N LYS A 19 13.61 0.90 -6.32
CA LYS A 19 13.58 -0.18 -7.31
C LYS A 19 12.71 -1.36 -6.88
N ALA A 20 12.71 -1.69 -5.59
CA ALA A 20 11.95 -2.82 -5.07
C ALA A 20 10.43 -2.56 -5.09
N ALA A 21 10.03 -1.29 -4.94
CA ALA A 21 8.65 -0.85 -4.92
C ALA A 21 8.19 -0.19 -6.23
N ASP A 22 9.01 -0.23 -7.28
CA ASP A 22 8.76 0.41 -8.58
C ASP A 22 8.41 1.91 -8.49
N ILE A 23 8.98 2.60 -7.50
CA ILE A 23 8.73 4.03 -7.26
C ILE A 23 9.52 4.86 -8.28
N SER A 24 8.83 5.69 -9.04
CA SER A 24 9.46 6.65 -9.95
C SER A 24 10.09 7.82 -9.21
N LEU A 25 11.05 8.49 -9.86
CA LEU A 25 11.67 9.71 -9.33
C LEU A 25 10.62 10.79 -9.02
N SER A 26 9.68 11.00 -9.93
CA SER A 26 8.68 12.05 -9.80
C SER A 26 7.70 11.77 -8.66
N GLU A 27 7.32 10.51 -8.41
CA GLU A 27 6.51 10.13 -7.25
C GLU A 27 7.23 10.37 -5.93
N LEU A 28 8.50 9.95 -5.85
CA LEU A 28 9.34 10.20 -4.69
C LEU A 28 9.46 11.71 -4.43
N TRP A 29 9.76 12.47 -5.47
CA TRP A 29 9.92 13.92 -5.37
C TRP A 29 8.62 14.61 -4.95
N LEU A 30 7.47 14.24 -5.51
CA LEU A 30 6.18 14.82 -5.14
C LEU A 30 5.84 14.56 -3.67
N LYS A 31 6.04 13.33 -3.17
CA LYS A 31 5.83 13.01 -1.75
C LYS A 31 6.81 13.77 -0.85
N TYR A 32 8.08 13.82 -1.23
CA TYR A 32 9.13 14.58 -0.53
C TYR A 32 8.82 16.09 -0.47
N PHE A 33 8.36 16.67 -1.58
CA PHE A 33 7.96 18.08 -1.64
C PHE A 33 6.78 18.35 -0.71
N GLY A 34 5.80 17.43 -0.66
CA GLY A 34 4.69 17.49 0.30
C GLY A 34 5.14 17.43 1.77
N LEU A 35 6.31 16.86 2.07
CA LEU A 35 6.92 16.81 3.40
C LEU A 35 7.80 18.04 3.71
N SER A 36 7.62 19.14 2.98
CA SER A 36 8.45 20.36 3.08
C SER A 36 9.91 20.16 2.63
N GLY A 37 10.11 19.29 1.65
CA GLY A 37 11.39 19.15 0.96
C GLY A 37 11.79 20.43 0.22
N ASP A 38 13.04 20.86 0.40
CA ASP A 38 13.57 22.12 -0.16
C ASP A 38 14.26 21.91 -1.53
N ALA A 39 14.64 20.66 -1.86
CA ALA A 39 15.34 20.32 -3.09
C ALA A 39 14.37 20.14 -4.28
N GLY A 40 14.78 20.62 -5.46
CA GLY A 40 14.08 20.37 -6.71
C GLY A 40 14.22 18.93 -7.21
N GLU A 41 13.38 18.54 -8.18
CA GLU A 41 13.40 17.19 -8.77
C GLU A 41 14.77 16.82 -9.34
N TYR A 42 15.42 17.76 -10.04
CA TYR A 42 16.78 17.58 -10.58
C TYR A 42 17.86 17.47 -9.50
N GLU A 43 17.69 18.13 -8.35
CA GLU A 43 18.63 18.02 -7.23
C GLU A 43 18.49 16.68 -6.52
N VAL A 44 17.26 16.19 -6.39
CA VAL A 44 16.97 14.83 -5.90
C VAL A 44 17.55 13.79 -6.86
N GLU A 45 17.38 13.97 -8.18
CA GLU A 45 18.01 13.11 -9.19
C GLU A 45 19.54 13.12 -9.06
N ALA A 46 20.15 14.30 -9.04
CA ALA A 46 21.59 14.46 -8.90
C ALA A 46 22.09 13.82 -7.60
N TYR A 47 21.34 13.96 -6.50
CA TYR A 47 21.62 13.28 -5.24
C TYR A 47 21.61 11.77 -5.44
N LEU A 48 20.55 11.19 -6.00
CA LEU A 48 20.44 9.75 -6.25
C LEU A 48 21.56 9.25 -7.16
N GLN A 49 21.97 10.00 -8.18
CA GLN A 49 23.12 9.65 -9.04
C GLN A 49 24.49 9.84 -8.37
N GLY A 50 24.52 10.45 -7.18
CA GLY A 50 25.75 10.73 -6.46
C GLY A 50 26.56 11.90 -7.01
N LEU A 51 25.92 12.75 -7.81
CA LEU A 51 26.47 13.98 -8.37
C LEU A 51 26.32 15.17 -7.42
N LEU A 52 25.40 15.07 -6.46
CA LEU A 52 25.11 16.09 -5.45
C LEU A 52 25.06 15.44 -4.05
N SER A 53 25.47 16.18 -3.03
CA SER A 53 25.23 15.85 -1.63
C SER A 53 24.14 16.75 -1.06
N LEU A 54 23.14 16.14 -0.42
CA LEU A 54 22.07 16.85 0.25
C LEU A 54 22.31 16.93 1.76
N PRO A 55 21.80 17.98 2.43
CA PRO A 55 21.85 18.07 3.89
C PRO A 55 21.18 16.85 4.55
N PRO A 56 21.65 16.41 5.74
CA PRO A 56 21.11 15.23 6.43
C PRO A 56 19.59 15.20 6.53
N MET A 57 19.00 16.33 6.95
CA MET A 57 17.55 16.50 7.05
C MET A 57 16.82 16.19 5.73
N GLN A 58 17.36 16.64 4.60
CA GLN A 58 16.75 16.41 3.29
C GLN A 58 16.85 14.95 2.85
N ARG A 59 17.95 14.27 3.19
CA ARG A 59 18.12 12.84 2.94
C ARG A 59 17.15 11.99 3.77
N ASP A 60 16.92 12.40 5.02
CA ASP A 60 15.97 11.73 5.91
C ASP A 60 14.52 11.93 5.42
N LEU A 61 14.18 13.11 4.91
CA LEU A 61 12.89 13.36 4.27
C LEU A 61 12.68 12.52 3.00
N LEU A 62 13.71 12.33 2.18
CA LEU A 62 13.64 11.43 1.02
C LEU A 62 13.42 9.98 1.45
N ALA A 63 14.08 9.53 2.51
CA ALA A 63 13.87 8.20 3.08
C ALA A 63 12.44 8.03 3.62
N LEU A 64 11.92 9.04 4.32
CA LEU A 64 10.55 9.05 4.82
C LEU A 64 9.53 9.00 3.67
N ALA A 65 9.72 9.81 2.63
CA ALA A 65 8.86 9.82 1.44
C ALA A 65 8.83 8.45 0.76
N ALA A 66 9.99 7.81 0.59
CA ALA A 66 10.06 6.47 0.01
C ALA A 66 9.33 5.43 0.86
N ASN A 67 9.54 5.44 2.18
CA ASN A 67 8.90 4.48 3.08
C ASN A 67 7.37 4.61 3.08
N GLU A 68 6.85 5.84 3.05
CA GLU A 68 5.43 6.11 2.95
C GLU A 68 4.82 5.58 1.64
N LEU A 69 5.52 5.76 0.51
CA LEU A 69 5.08 5.22 -0.79
C LEU A 69 5.11 3.68 -0.79
N ILE A 70 6.07 3.07 -0.10
CA ILE A 70 6.14 1.61 0.06
C ILE A 70 5.01 1.09 0.94
N ASP A 71 4.60 1.83 1.98
CA ASP A 71 3.53 1.41 2.87
C ASP A 71 2.15 1.46 2.21
N ASP A 72 1.95 2.40 1.28
CA ASP A 72 0.71 2.55 0.51
C ASP A 72 0.49 1.43 -0.52
N LEU A 73 1.53 0.65 -0.86
CA LEU A 73 1.40 -0.49 -1.75
C LEU A 73 0.51 -1.57 -1.12
N PRO A 74 -0.45 -2.14 -1.89
CA PRO A 74 -1.36 -3.15 -1.37
C PRO A 74 -0.56 -4.39 -0.96
N ARG A 75 -0.32 -4.52 0.34
CA ARG A 75 0.30 -5.72 0.89
C ARG A 75 -0.72 -6.85 0.79
N PRO A 76 -0.40 -8.01 0.19
CA PRO A 76 -1.26 -9.17 0.28
C PRO A 76 -1.47 -9.48 1.76
N ARG A 77 -2.72 -9.44 2.21
CA ARG A 77 -3.04 -9.79 3.60
C ARG A 77 -2.71 -11.26 3.80
N ALA A 78 -1.90 -11.56 4.81
CA ALA A 78 -1.70 -12.93 5.23
C ALA A 78 -3.06 -13.49 5.71
N PRO A 79 -3.49 -14.68 5.25
CA PRO A 79 -4.70 -15.31 5.75
C PRO A 79 -4.57 -15.59 7.24
N TYR A 80 -5.62 -15.33 8.01
CA TYR A 80 -5.70 -15.75 9.39
C TYR A 80 -5.92 -17.26 9.45
N SER A 81 -5.54 -17.91 10.55
CA SER A 81 -5.78 -19.34 10.74
C SER A 81 -7.26 -19.74 10.59
N ASP A 82 -8.18 -18.81 10.83
CA ASP A 82 -9.63 -18.96 10.66
C ASP A 82 -10.08 -18.96 9.18
N ASP A 83 -9.33 -18.28 8.29
CA ASP A 83 -9.59 -18.29 6.84
C ASP A 83 -9.36 -19.68 6.20
N PHE A 84 -8.71 -20.60 6.93
CA PHE A 84 -8.51 -21.99 6.51
C PHE A 84 -9.59 -22.96 7.02
N ASP A 85 -10.46 -22.54 7.94
CA ASP A 85 -11.47 -23.40 8.59
C ASP A 85 -12.80 -23.48 7.80
N GLY A 86 -12.96 -22.67 6.75
CA GLY A 86 -14.17 -22.60 5.91
C GLY A 86 -14.47 -23.82 5.03
N GLY A 87 -13.72 -24.91 5.17
CA GLY A 87 -13.87 -26.16 4.45
C GLY A 87 -14.57 -27.25 5.26
N THR A 88 -15.77 -26.99 5.80
CA THR A 88 -16.68 -28.08 6.18
C THR A 88 -18.04 -27.87 5.54
N GLU A 89 -18.22 -28.62 4.48
CA GLU A 89 -19.44 -29.00 3.81
C GLU A 89 -20.52 -29.36 4.85
N SER A 90 -21.44 -28.43 5.14
CA SER A 90 -22.73 -28.79 5.73
C SER A 90 -23.76 -28.84 4.61
N GLY A 91 -23.67 -29.90 3.80
CA GLY A 91 -24.80 -30.38 3.05
C GLY A 91 -25.92 -30.76 4.02
N SER A 92 -26.83 -29.83 4.29
CA SER A 92 -28.16 -30.20 4.75
C SER A 92 -29.00 -30.51 3.51
N ASP A 93 -28.84 -31.76 3.08
CA ASP A 93 -29.93 -32.53 2.51
C ASP A 93 -31.12 -32.46 3.48
N GLY A 94 -32.24 -31.98 2.97
CA GLY A 94 -33.46 -31.72 3.73
C GLY A 94 -34.66 -31.74 2.80
N SER A 95 -34.89 -32.91 2.19
CA SER A 95 -36.13 -33.24 1.50
C SER A 95 -37.35 -33.02 2.41
N ALA A 96 -38.33 -32.26 1.93
CA ALA A 96 -39.75 -32.49 2.22
C ALA A 96 -40.61 -31.84 1.14
N ALA A 97 -40.98 -32.66 0.16
CA ALA A 97 -42.14 -32.42 -0.70
C ALA A 97 -43.43 -32.69 0.10
N SER A 98 -44.42 -31.78 -0.01
CA SER A 98 -45.88 -32.02 0.12
C SER A 98 -46.56 -30.70 -0.30
N GLU A 99 -47.12 -30.59 -1.50
CA GLU A 99 -48.54 -30.86 -1.84
C GLU A 99 -49.52 -29.76 -1.40
N ASP A 100 -50.08 -29.12 -2.43
CA ASP A 100 -51.50 -28.78 -2.65
C ASP A 100 -52.37 -28.29 -1.47
N GLY A 101 -52.88 -27.06 -1.60
CA GLY A 101 -53.78 -26.46 -0.61
C GLY A 101 -54.46 -25.20 -1.11
N SER A 102 -55.40 -25.37 -2.04
CA SER A 102 -56.43 -24.40 -2.43
C SER A 102 -57.11 -23.68 -1.24
N GLY A 103 -57.27 -22.35 -1.33
CA GLY A 103 -58.06 -21.54 -0.39
C GLY A 103 -58.02 -20.06 -0.76
N ARG A 104 -58.77 -19.63 -1.76
CA ARG A 104 -60.11 -19.01 -1.66
C ARG A 104 -60.08 -17.51 -1.29
N GLN A 105 -60.51 -16.76 -2.29
CA GLN A 105 -60.91 -15.37 -2.33
C GLN A 105 -62.08 -15.04 -1.38
N ALA A 106 -61.97 -13.92 -0.65
CA ALA A 106 -63.05 -13.05 -0.16
C ALA A 106 -62.37 -11.70 0.23
N ASP A 107 -62.55 -10.60 -0.51
CA ASP A 107 -63.66 -9.62 -0.48
C ASP A 107 -63.71 -8.71 0.78
N ALA A 108 -63.97 -7.42 0.48
CA ALA A 108 -64.52 -6.34 1.30
C ALA A 108 -63.61 -5.47 2.21
N ASP A 109 -63.42 -4.22 1.76
CA ASP A 109 -63.76 -2.94 2.44
C ASP A 109 -63.73 -2.87 3.97
N GLU A 110 -62.92 -1.95 4.51
CA GLU A 110 -63.41 -0.72 5.20
C GLU A 110 -62.29 0.34 5.31
#